data_AF-A0A387FU59-F1
#
_entry.id   AF-A0A387FU59-F1
#
_cell.length_a   1.000
_cell.length_b   1.000
_cell.length_c   1.000
_cell.angle_alpha   90.00
_cell.angle_beta   90.00
_cell.angle_gamma   90.00
#
_symmetry.space_group_name_H-M   'P 1'
#
loop_
_entity.id
_entity.type
_entity.pdbx_description
1 polymer ?
#
loop_
_entity_poly.entity_id
_entity_poly.type
_entity_poly.pdbx_seq_one_letter_code
_entity_poly.pdbx_strand_id
1 'polypeptide(L)'
;MARRKRRSRAGSSAGLIIATVCLAVLSLGIVGAYGWLRYKASGNVAIDQASLCPVDGPKAETAILLDVTDPISDTTALDLRNQFQKIVADVPVGGAIDIYALTEMEGDLIQTFHGCNPGSGANVDEWTSNPRLAQARWEKGFAKPLQDIAGKLSVGEAGKQSPIMAAIQKINLEVFTNAPAGMPKHLYIASDMIEHTDAFSNYRDGASYQKFQQSSARNKFRTSLDGVMIKILAFQRPNMKFSMEDLANFWAQWIKSNNGDFDGFVRLEGIR
;
A
#
# COMPACT_ATOMS: atom_id res chain seq x y z
N MET A 1 13.00 -85.57 -49.44
CA MET A 1 12.31 -85.13 -48.21
C MET A 1 13.10 -83.97 -47.59
N ALA A 2 12.56 -82.75 -47.56
CA ALA A 2 13.17 -81.61 -46.87
C ALA A 2 12.15 -81.03 -45.87
N ARG A 3 12.43 -81.18 -44.58
CA ARG A 3 11.49 -80.84 -43.49
C ARG A 3 11.63 -79.35 -43.16
N ARG A 4 10.73 -78.52 -43.70
CA ARG A 4 10.65 -77.08 -43.44
C ARG A 4 10.23 -76.83 -41.98
N LYS A 5 11.16 -76.38 -41.14
CA LYS A 5 10.90 -76.04 -39.73
C LYS A 5 10.20 -74.67 -39.67
N ARG A 6 8.88 -74.68 -39.41
CA ARG A 6 8.05 -73.48 -39.27
C ARG A 6 8.27 -72.90 -37.87
N ARG A 7 8.89 -71.72 -37.79
CA ARG A 7 9.16 -71.00 -36.53
C ARG A 7 7.87 -70.24 -36.15
N SER A 8 7.13 -70.74 -35.16
CA SER A 8 5.94 -70.06 -34.63
C SER A 8 6.38 -68.87 -33.76
N ARG A 9 6.14 -67.65 -34.23
CA ARG A 9 6.13 -66.45 -33.38
C ARG A 9 4.86 -66.52 -32.53
N ALA A 10 4.95 -67.09 -31.34
CA ALA A 10 3.96 -66.86 -30.30
C ALA A 10 4.20 -65.43 -29.79
N GLY A 11 3.38 -64.48 -30.24
CA GLY A 11 3.42 -63.10 -29.76
C GLY A 11 3.09 -63.06 -28.28
N SER A 12 3.99 -62.49 -27.48
CA SER A 12 3.81 -62.32 -26.04
C SER A 12 2.73 -61.26 -25.77
N SER A 13 1.48 -61.68 -25.72
CA SER A 13 0.32 -60.85 -25.34
C SER A 13 0.44 -60.32 -23.91
N ALA A 14 1.13 -61.04 -23.02
CA ALA A 14 1.44 -60.57 -21.66
C ALA A 14 2.36 -59.34 -21.66
N GLY A 15 3.37 -59.31 -22.54
CA GLY A 15 4.25 -58.16 -22.70
C GLY A 15 3.51 -56.92 -23.22
N LEU A 16 2.54 -57.12 -24.12
CA LEU A 16 1.68 -56.05 -24.62
C LEU A 16 0.74 -55.51 -23.54
N ILE A 17 0.13 -56.38 -22.73
CA ILE A 17 -0.76 -55.96 -21.63
C ILE A 17 0.01 -55.15 -20.58
N ILE A 18 1.19 -55.64 -20.16
CA ILE A 18 2.05 -54.93 -19.22
C ILE A 18 2.46 -53.57 -19.80
N ALA A 19 2.86 -53.53 -21.07
CA ALA A 19 3.21 -52.27 -21.73
C ALA A 19 2.03 -51.28 -21.77
N THR A 20 0.81 -51.73 -22.08
CA THR A 20 -0.37 -50.87 -22.07
C THR A 20 -0.74 -50.35 -20.69
N VAL A 21 -0.61 -51.17 -19.64
CA VAL A 21 -0.88 -50.75 -18.26
C VAL A 21 0.17 -49.73 -17.80
N CYS A 22 1.45 -49.99 -18.07
CA CYS A 22 2.51 -49.02 -17.76
C CYS A 22 2.31 -47.69 -18.48
N LEU A 23 1.90 -47.72 -19.75
CA LEU A 23 1.65 -46.51 -20.54
C LEU A 23 0.42 -45.74 -20.03
N ALA A 24 -0.64 -46.45 -19.62
CA ALA A 24 -1.82 -45.85 -19.00
C ALA A 24 -1.46 -45.15 -17.67
N VAL A 25 -0.68 -45.80 -16.80
CA VAL A 25 -0.23 -45.20 -15.52
C VAL A 25 0.67 -43.98 -15.76
N LEU A 26 1.59 -44.05 -16.71
CA LEU A 26 2.42 -42.91 -17.11
C LEU A 26 1.57 -41.73 -17.62
N SER A 27 0.59 -42.01 -18.48
CA SER A 27 -0.29 -40.96 -19.01
C SER A 27 -1.16 -40.32 -17.92
N LEU A 28 -1.68 -41.09 -16.97
CA LEU A 28 -2.39 -40.56 -15.81
C LEU A 28 -1.49 -39.71 -14.91
N GLY A 29 -0.22 -40.11 -14.73
CA GLY A 29 0.78 -39.33 -14.01
C GLY A 29 1.07 -37.99 -14.68
N ILE A 30 1.18 -37.96 -16.02
CA ILE A 30 1.40 -36.72 -16.79
C ILE A 30 0.18 -35.80 -16.70
N VAL A 31 -1.04 -36.34 -16.84
CA VAL A 31 -2.28 -35.55 -16.73
C VAL A 31 -2.45 -35.00 -15.32
N GLY A 32 -2.16 -35.79 -14.28
CA GLY A 32 -2.16 -35.35 -12.88
C GLY A 32 -1.11 -34.26 -12.62
N ALA A 33 0.11 -34.44 -13.12
CA ALA A 33 1.17 -33.44 -13.03
C ALA A 33 0.80 -32.14 -13.78
N TYR A 34 0.22 -32.25 -14.97
CA TYR A 34 -0.27 -31.10 -15.74
C TYR A 34 -1.40 -30.37 -15.03
N GLY A 35 -2.37 -31.10 -14.46
CA GLY A 35 -3.45 -30.52 -13.66
C GLY A 35 -2.95 -29.81 -12.40
N TRP A 36 -1.96 -30.41 -11.72
CA TRP A 36 -1.33 -29.80 -10.55
C TRP A 36 -0.49 -28.56 -10.91
N LEU A 37 0.27 -28.61 -12.01
CA LEU A 37 1.00 -27.46 -12.54
C LEU A 37 0.06 -26.35 -12.99
N ARG A 38 -1.05 -26.68 -13.66
CA ARG A 38 -2.10 -25.73 -14.04
C ARG A 38 -2.75 -25.09 -12.82
N TYR A 39 -3.08 -25.88 -11.79
CA TYR A 39 -3.64 -25.37 -10.54
C TYR A 39 -2.69 -24.39 -9.83
N LYS A 40 -1.39 -24.69 -9.81
CA LYS A 40 -0.36 -23.75 -9.33
C LYS A 40 -0.26 -22.50 -10.21
N ALA A 41 -0.25 -22.66 -11.53
CA ALA A 41 -0.11 -21.55 -12.48
C ALA A 41 -1.34 -20.64 -12.54
N SER A 42 -2.55 -21.13 -12.25
CA SER A 42 -3.75 -20.29 -12.09
C SER A 42 -3.72 -19.38 -10.86
N GLY A 43 -2.70 -19.47 -10.01
CA GLY A 43 -2.40 -18.47 -8.98
C GLY A 43 -1.55 -17.29 -9.46
N ASN A 44 -1.00 -17.36 -10.69
CA ASN A 44 -0.18 -16.30 -11.26
C ASN A 44 -1.10 -15.24 -11.90
N VAL A 45 -1.45 -14.23 -11.11
CA VAL A 45 -2.13 -13.05 -11.63
C VAL A 45 -1.15 -12.29 -12.52
N ALA A 46 -1.56 -11.90 -13.73
CA ALA A 46 -0.70 -11.11 -14.60
C ALA A 46 -0.42 -9.76 -13.92
N ILE A 47 0.85 -9.33 -13.96
CA ILE A 47 1.34 -8.14 -13.29
C ILE A 47 1.84 -7.14 -14.33
N ASP A 48 1.47 -5.86 -14.19
CA ASP A 48 2.07 -4.77 -14.93
C ASP A 48 3.53 -4.56 -14.48
N GLN A 49 4.46 -4.56 -15.43
CA GLN A 49 5.90 -4.56 -15.12
C GLN A 49 6.41 -3.23 -14.58
N ALA A 50 5.67 -2.13 -14.76
CA ALA A 50 6.07 -0.79 -14.31
C ALA A 50 5.58 -0.51 -12.88
N SER A 51 4.30 -0.75 -12.61
CA SER A 51 3.65 -0.54 -11.31
C SER A 51 3.76 -1.74 -10.36
N LEU A 52 4.08 -2.92 -10.89
CA LEU A 52 3.99 -4.20 -10.19
C LEU A 52 2.57 -4.56 -9.71
N CYS A 53 1.56 -3.85 -10.23
CA CYS A 53 0.17 -4.08 -9.88
C CYS A 53 -0.47 -5.23 -10.68
N PRO A 54 -1.37 -6.01 -10.03
CA PRO A 54 -2.19 -6.98 -10.74
C PRO A 54 -3.03 -6.29 -11.83
N VAL A 55 -3.17 -6.92 -13.00
CA VAL A 55 -3.96 -6.36 -14.12
C VAL A 55 -5.46 -6.28 -13.83
N ASP A 56 -5.95 -7.07 -12.89
CA ASP A 56 -7.33 -7.07 -12.39
C ASP A 56 -7.56 -6.03 -11.27
N GLY A 57 -6.53 -5.28 -10.90
CA GLY A 57 -6.57 -4.22 -9.89
C GLY A 57 -5.93 -4.63 -8.56
N PRO A 58 -5.60 -3.66 -7.70
CA PRO A 58 -5.00 -3.94 -6.41
C PRO A 58 -5.97 -4.69 -5.49
N LYS A 59 -5.42 -5.43 -4.51
CA LYS A 59 -6.22 -6.18 -3.52
C LYS A 59 -6.55 -5.38 -2.26
N ALA A 60 -5.83 -4.29 -2.04
CA ALA A 60 -5.98 -3.35 -0.95
C ALA A 60 -5.39 -2.02 -1.40
N GLU A 61 -5.94 -0.92 -0.90
CA GLU A 61 -5.45 0.43 -1.18
C GLU A 61 -4.79 1.01 0.06
N THR A 62 -3.53 1.42 -0.03
CA THR A 62 -2.82 2.09 1.06
C THR A 62 -2.28 3.42 0.56
N ALA A 63 -2.78 4.53 1.08
CA ALA A 63 -2.22 5.84 0.82
C ALA A 63 -1.45 6.36 2.03
N ILE A 64 -0.36 7.07 1.77
CA ILE A 64 0.45 7.72 2.79
C ILE A 64 0.58 9.20 2.43
N LEU A 65 0.08 10.06 3.32
CA LEU A 65 0.24 11.51 3.23
C LEU A 65 1.43 11.95 4.09
N LEU A 66 2.42 12.54 3.44
CA LEU A 66 3.60 13.15 4.06
C LEU A 66 3.42 14.66 4.07
N ASP A 67 3.20 15.23 5.24
CA ASP A 67 3.26 16.67 5.42
C ASP A 67 4.72 17.10 5.56
N VAL A 68 5.19 17.82 4.54
CA VAL A 68 6.56 18.28 4.43
C VAL A 68 6.68 19.80 4.53
N THR A 69 5.64 20.48 5.03
CA THR A 69 5.68 21.94 5.15
C THR A 69 6.72 22.41 6.15
N ASP A 70 7.13 21.58 7.10
CA ASP A 70 8.05 21.98 8.16
C ASP A 70 9.15 20.97 8.45
N PRO A 71 10.35 21.46 8.83
CA PRO A 71 11.47 20.62 9.20
C PRO A 71 11.26 19.81 10.49
N ILE A 72 11.57 18.51 10.41
CA ILE A 72 11.58 17.57 11.55
C ILE A 72 13.02 17.30 12.04
N SER A 73 13.18 16.82 13.28
CA SER A 73 14.48 16.41 13.81
C SER A 73 14.95 15.08 13.20
N ASP A 74 16.26 14.81 13.25
CA ASP A 74 16.83 13.54 12.78
C ASP A 74 16.25 12.33 13.53
N THR A 75 15.93 12.49 14.81
CA THR A 75 15.28 11.45 15.62
C THR A 75 13.86 11.15 15.14
N THR A 76 13.07 12.18 14.83
CA THR A 76 11.72 12.02 14.25
C THR A 76 11.79 11.44 12.85
N ALA A 77 12.77 11.83 12.04
CA ALA A 77 12.98 11.25 10.71
C ALA A 77 13.33 9.76 10.80
N LEU A 78 14.12 9.34 11.79
CA LEU A 78 14.45 7.93 12.01
C LEU A 78 13.23 7.11 12.44
N ASP A 79 12.45 7.59 13.41
CA ASP A 79 11.23 6.90 13.84
C ASP A 79 10.20 6.83 12.70
N LEU A 80 9.99 7.92 11.97
CA LEU A 80 9.14 7.94 10.77
C LEU A 80 9.55 6.84 9.78
N ARG A 81 10.85 6.70 9.50
CA ARG A 81 11.36 5.62 8.62
C ARG A 81 11.04 4.23 9.16
N ASN A 82 11.17 4.01 10.47
CA ASN A 82 10.83 2.74 11.10
C ASN A 82 9.33 2.44 11.01
N GLN A 83 8.45 3.44 11.18
CA GLN A 83 7.01 3.26 11.00
C GLN A 83 6.66 2.91 9.56
N PHE A 84 7.29 3.58 8.59
CA PHE A 84 7.06 3.31 7.17
C PHE A 84 7.47 1.90 6.78
N GLN A 85 8.59 1.41 7.29
CA GLN A 85 9.00 0.02 7.06
C GLN A 85 7.96 -0.99 7.57
N LYS A 86 7.32 -0.72 8.72
CA LYS A 86 6.23 -1.56 9.24
C LYS A 86 5.02 -1.51 8.33
N ILE A 87 4.58 -0.30 7.94
CA ILE A 87 3.44 -0.11 7.03
C ILE A 87 3.65 -0.89 5.72
N VAL A 88 4.81 -0.72 5.08
CA VAL A 88 5.13 -1.40 3.82
C VAL A 88 5.18 -2.93 3.99
N ALA A 89 5.67 -3.42 5.12
CA ALA A 89 5.71 -4.85 5.41
C ALA A 89 4.31 -5.45 5.66
N ASP A 90 3.38 -4.66 6.17
CA ASP A 90 2.00 -5.07 6.46
C ASP A 90 1.09 -5.04 5.21
N VAL A 91 1.51 -4.38 4.12
CA VAL A 91 0.73 -4.36 2.88
C VAL A 91 0.64 -5.76 2.26
N PRO A 92 -0.57 -6.29 2.00
CA PRO A 92 -0.73 -7.63 1.47
C PRO A 92 -0.18 -7.75 0.05
N VAL A 93 0.15 -8.96 -0.37
CA VAL A 93 0.55 -9.25 -1.76
C VAL A 93 -0.54 -8.79 -2.73
N GLY A 94 -0.15 -7.97 -3.71
CA GLY A 94 -1.05 -7.32 -4.67
C GLY A 94 -1.74 -6.06 -4.14
N GLY A 95 -1.47 -5.61 -2.91
CA GLY A 95 -1.95 -4.33 -2.40
C GLY A 95 -1.12 -3.15 -2.94
N ALA A 96 -1.78 -2.05 -3.26
CA ALA A 96 -1.17 -0.81 -3.73
C ALA A 96 -0.68 0.06 -2.57
N ILE A 97 0.42 0.77 -2.81
CA ILE A 97 0.90 1.87 -1.96
C ILE A 97 1.08 3.12 -2.81
N ASP A 98 0.43 4.19 -2.38
CA ASP A 98 0.57 5.54 -2.91
C ASP A 98 1.17 6.46 -1.86
N ILE A 99 2.21 7.22 -2.22
CA ILE A 99 2.83 8.18 -1.32
C ILE A 99 2.68 9.58 -1.89
N TYR A 100 2.00 10.44 -1.13
CA TYR A 100 1.76 11.83 -1.46
C TYR A 100 2.54 12.75 -0.53
N ALA A 101 3.15 13.79 -1.09
CA ALA A 101 3.67 14.92 -0.32
C ALA A 101 2.67 16.08 -0.34
N LEU A 102 2.40 16.66 0.83
CA LEU A 102 1.58 17.85 0.99
C LEU A 102 2.25 19.06 0.34
N THR A 103 1.45 19.94 -0.23
CA THR A 103 1.89 21.25 -0.72
C THR A 103 1.16 22.35 0.05
N GLU A 104 1.66 23.60 -0.06
CA GLU A 104 0.97 24.75 0.52
C GLU A 104 -0.37 25.07 -0.18
N MET A 105 -0.59 24.55 -1.40
CA MET A 105 -1.78 24.87 -2.19
C MET A 105 -2.89 23.85 -1.90
N GLU A 106 -4.05 24.33 -1.46
CA GLU A 106 -5.22 23.48 -1.24
C GLU A 106 -5.57 22.66 -2.49
N GLY A 107 -5.72 21.34 -2.32
CA GLY A 107 -6.07 20.44 -3.42
C GLY A 107 -4.91 20.11 -4.36
N ASP A 108 -3.69 20.59 -4.10
CA ASP A 108 -2.49 20.16 -4.80
C ASP A 108 -1.65 19.19 -3.96
N LEU A 109 -1.22 18.10 -4.60
CA LEU A 109 -0.47 17.01 -3.98
C LEU A 109 0.53 16.46 -4.97
N ILE A 110 1.73 16.15 -4.49
CA ILE A 110 2.77 15.53 -5.31
C ILE A 110 2.79 14.03 -5.00
N GLN A 111 2.35 13.20 -5.93
CA GLN A 111 2.52 11.74 -5.83
C GLN A 111 4.00 11.41 -6.08
N THR A 112 4.68 10.98 -5.02
CA THR A 112 6.12 10.65 -5.05
C THR A 112 6.39 9.19 -5.37
N PHE A 113 5.39 8.33 -5.16
CA PHE A 113 5.48 6.90 -5.41
C PHE A 113 4.09 6.31 -5.66
N HIS A 114 4.03 5.34 -6.56
CA HIS A 114 2.91 4.42 -6.75
C HIS A 114 3.44 3.03 -7.12
N GLY A 115 2.86 1.99 -6.52
CA GLY A 115 3.08 0.61 -6.96
C GLY A 115 2.44 -0.41 -6.04
N CYS A 116 2.41 -1.67 -6.47
CA CYS A 116 1.85 -2.77 -5.67
C CYS A 116 2.88 -3.76 -5.16
N ASN A 117 2.60 -4.36 -4.00
CA ASN A 117 3.44 -5.38 -3.40
C ASN A 117 3.47 -6.63 -4.31
N PRO A 118 4.60 -6.97 -4.96
CA PRO A 118 4.68 -8.11 -5.88
C PRO A 118 4.65 -9.47 -5.16
N GLY A 119 4.78 -9.46 -3.83
CA GLY A 119 4.89 -10.65 -2.99
C GLY A 119 6.24 -11.37 -3.12
N SER A 120 6.38 -12.46 -2.36
CA SER A 120 7.52 -13.35 -2.52
C SER A 120 7.38 -14.08 -3.85
N GLY A 121 8.43 -14.02 -4.67
CA GLY A 121 8.63 -14.61 -5.99
C GLY A 121 8.02 -15.88 -6.52
N ALA A 122 7.25 -16.61 -5.73
CA ALA A 122 6.55 -17.79 -6.17
C ALA A 122 5.42 -17.50 -7.17
N ASN A 123 4.95 -16.24 -7.24
CA ASN A 123 3.88 -15.79 -8.14
C ASN A 123 4.37 -15.00 -9.36
N VAL A 124 5.68 -14.76 -9.45
CA VAL A 124 6.30 -14.10 -10.61
C VAL A 124 6.91 -15.22 -11.43
N ASP A 125 6.34 -15.50 -12.60
CA ASP A 125 6.80 -16.57 -13.50
C ASP A 125 8.33 -16.66 -13.56
N GLU A 126 8.85 -17.89 -13.51
CA GLU A 126 10.27 -18.25 -13.57
C GLU A 126 11.01 -17.72 -14.80
N TRP A 127 10.32 -17.02 -15.72
CA TRP A 127 10.91 -16.46 -16.92
C TRP A 127 11.11 -14.93 -16.93
N THR A 128 10.51 -14.16 -16.01
CA THR A 128 10.43 -12.69 -16.20
C THR A 128 10.97 -11.76 -15.12
N SER A 129 11.38 -12.17 -13.93
CA SER A 129 12.36 -11.42 -13.11
C SER A 129 12.63 -12.11 -11.79
N ASN A 130 13.91 -12.17 -11.41
CA ASN A 130 14.36 -12.58 -10.09
C ASN A 130 13.47 -11.95 -8.99
N PRO A 131 12.72 -12.75 -8.24
CA PRO A 131 11.88 -12.26 -7.14
C PRO A 131 12.56 -11.37 -6.12
N ARG A 132 13.83 -11.66 -5.79
CA ARG A 132 14.62 -10.80 -4.92
C ARG A 132 14.84 -9.43 -5.55
N LEU A 133 14.93 -9.35 -6.88
CA LEU A 133 15.05 -8.08 -7.59
C LEU A 133 13.74 -7.29 -7.57
N ALA A 134 12.59 -7.93 -7.67
CA ALA A 134 11.29 -7.26 -7.52
C ALA A 134 11.09 -6.73 -6.10
N GLN A 135 11.37 -7.55 -5.08
CA GLN A 135 11.36 -7.13 -3.67
C GLN A 135 12.39 -6.02 -3.39
N ALA A 136 13.61 -6.14 -3.90
CA ALA A 136 14.62 -5.11 -3.73
C ALA A 136 14.27 -3.82 -4.48
N ARG A 137 13.59 -3.91 -5.63
CA ARG A 137 13.07 -2.73 -6.36
C ARG A 137 11.92 -2.08 -5.62
N TRP A 138 11.01 -2.88 -5.06
CA TRP A 138 9.97 -2.44 -4.14
C TRP A 138 10.61 -1.67 -2.99
N GLU A 139 11.43 -2.31 -2.16
CA GLU A 139 12.11 -1.70 -1.00
C GLU A 139 12.95 -0.47 -1.37
N LYS A 140 13.72 -0.52 -2.46
CA LYS A 140 14.53 0.62 -2.92
C LYS A 140 13.67 1.76 -3.48
N GLY A 141 12.58 1.42 -4.13
CA GLY A 141 11.56 2.33 -4.65
C GLY A 141 10.87 3.12 -3.54
N PHE A 142 10.72 2.54 -2.34
CA PHE A 142 10.22 3.24 -1.14
C PHE A 142 11.31 3.98 -0.36
N ALA A 143 12.47 3.35 -0.19
CA ALA A 143 13.54 3.92 0.63
C ALA A 143 14.09 5.22 0.05
N LYS A 144 14.09 5.36 -1.29
CA LYS A 144 14.61 6.55 -1.97
C LYS A 144 13.71 7.78 -1.79
N PRO A 145 12.39 7.75 -2.08
CA PRO A 145 11.48 8.85 -1.76
C PRO A 145 11.58 9.28 -0.29
N LEU A 146 11.69 8.32 0.65
CA LEU A 146 11.85 8.65 2.07
C LEU A 146 13.17 9.35 2.40
N GLN A 147 14.27 8.95 1.78
CA GLN A 147 15.56 9.64 1.94
C GLN A 147 15.53 11.04 1.31
N ASP A 148 14.98 11.15 0.11
CA ASP A 148 14.87 12.41 -0.62
C ASP A 148 13.93 13.38 0.11
N ILE A 149 12.86 12.88 0.74
CA ILE A 149 11.92 13.66 1.55
C ILE A 149 12.53 14.03 2.89
N ALA A 150 13.17 13.11 3.63
CA ALA A 150 13.85 13.41 4.88
C ALA A 150 14.95 14.48 4.70
N GLY A 151 15.72 14.40 3.60
CA GLY A 151 16.73 15.42 3.29
C GLY A 151 16.13 16.79 2.96
N LYS A 152 14.96 16.84 2.32
CA LYS A 152 14.22 18.09 2.05
C LYS A 152 13.57 18.67 3.31
N LEU A 153 13.05 17.79 4.17
CA LEU A 153 12.48 18.14 5.46
C LEU A 153 13.52 18.85 6.33
N SER A 154 14.76 18.38 6.43
CA SER A 154 15.76 19.01 7.33
C SER A 154 16.23 20.41 6.94
N VAL A 155 15.96 20.90 5.72
CA VAL A 155 16.57 22.13 5.15
C VAL A 155 15.54 23.19 4.74
N GLY A 156 14.23 22.87 4.75
CA GLY A 156 13.16 23.75 4.25
C GLY A 156 12.76 24.90 5.19
N GLU A 157 12.25 25.98 4.59
CA GLU A 157 11.49 27.02 5.31
C GLU A 157 10.09 26.50 5.64
N ALA A 158 9.56 26.92 6.79
CA ALA A 158 8.20 26.58 7.22
C ALA A 158 7.16 27.06 6.20
N GLY A 159 6.25 26.17 5.82
CA GLY A 159 5.24 26.46 4.82
C GLY A 159 4.22 27.49 5.28
N LYS A 160 3.73 28.31 4.34
CA LYS A 160 2.72 29.35 4.63
C LYS A 160 1.33 28.80 4.90
N GLN A 161 1.03 27.60 4.42
CA GLN A 161 -0.23 26.90 4.60
C GLN A 161 0.05 25.40 4.74
N SER A 162 -0.82 24.71 5.51
CA SER A 162 -0.84 23.25 5.64
C SER A 162 -2.29 22.77 5.49
N PRO A 163 -2.75 22.55 4.24
CA PRO A 163 -4.15 22.19 3.93
C PRO A 163 -4.38 20.68 4.05
N ILE A 164 -4.18 20.12 5.25
CA ILE A 164 -4.24 18.67 5.52
C ILE A 164 -5.61 18.10 5.20
N MET A 165 -6.70 18.78 5.58
CA MET A 165 -8.05 18.31 5.28
C MET A 165 -8.34 18.23 3.77
N ALA A 166 -7.85 19.20 3.00
CA ALA A 166 -7.98 19.20 1.54
C ALA A 166 -7.18 18.06 0.91
N ALA A 167 -6.00 17.74 1.46
CA ALA A 167 -5.19 16.62 1.03
C ALA A 167 -5.89 15.27 1.27
N ILE A 168 -6.47 15.07 2.46
CA ILE A 168 -7.25 13.86 2.78
C ILE A 168 -8.43 13.73 1.81
N GLN A 169 -9.14 14.84 1.53
CA GLN A 169 -10.24 14.85 0.56
C GLN A 169 -9.77 14.42 -0.83
N LYS A 170 -8.63 14.95 -1.32
CA LYS A 170 -8.08 14.59 -2.63
C LYS A 170 -7.69 13.11 -2.70
N ILE A 171 -6.93 12.61 -1.73
CA ILE A 171 -6.53 11.20 -1.67
C ILE A 171 -7.76 10.29 -1.65
N ASN A 172 -8.79 10.65 -0.89
CA ASN A 172 -10.02 9.87 -0.85
C ASN A 172 -10.71 9.77 -2.22
N LEU A 173 -10.74 10.87 -2.97
CA LEU A 173 -11.34 10.91 -4.30
C LEU A 173 -10.50 10.16 -5.34
N GLU A 174 -9.17 10.25 -5.26
CA GLU A 174 -8.25 9.64 -6.23
C GLU A 174 -8.06 8.13 -5.99
N VAL A 175 -7.89 7.72 -4.73
CA VAL A 175 -7.49 6.35 -4.37
C VAL A 175 -8.68 5.52 -3.89
N PHE A 176 -9.47 6.03 -2.94
CA PHE A 176 -10.41 5.19 -2.18
C PHE A 176 -11.83 5.12 -2.73
N THR A 177 -12.29 6.15 -3.43
CA THR A 177 -13.68 6.23 -3.94
C THR A 177 -13.95 5.19 -5.03
N ASN A 178 -12.95 4.89 -5.85
CA ASN A 178 -13.07 3.92 -6.95
C ASN A 178 -12.78 2.47 -6.51
N ALA A 179 -12.30 2.27 -5.28
CA ALA A 179 -11.98 0.96 -4.76
C ALA A 179 -13.25 0.10 -4.59
N PRO A 180 -13.25 -1.17 -5.07
CA PRO A 180 -14.35 -2.11 -4.90
C PRO A 180 -14.88 -2.21 -3.47
N ALA A 181 -16.18 -2.47 -3.34
CA ALA A 181 -16.81 -2.67 -2.04
C ALA A 181 -16.14 -3.83 -1.26
N GLY A 182 -15.85 -3.60 0.02
CA GLY A 182 -15.18 -4.58 0.89
C GLY A 182 -13.66 -4.67 0.72
N MET A 183 -13.06 -3.91 -0.21
CA MET A 183 -11.62 -3.79 -0.30
C MET A 183 -11.06 -3.03 0.92
N PRO A 184 -9.99 -3.52 1.57
CA PRO A 184 -9.32 -2.78 2.63
C PRO A 184 -8.73 -1.45 2.12
N LYS A 185 -8.97 -0.36 2.87
CA LYS A 185 -8.50 0.99 2.55
C LYS A 185 -7.81 1.58 3.76
N HIS A 186 -6.53 1.93 3.63
CA HIS A 186 -5.72 2.46 4.71
C HIS A 186 -5.13 3.81 4.32
N LEU A 187 -5.28 4.80 5.19
CA LEU A 187 -4.64 6.10 5.07
C LEU A 187 -3.72 6.34 6.27
N TYR A 188 -2.44 6.47 5.99
CA TYR A 188 -1.45 6.89 6.99
C TYR A 188 -1.12 8.36 6.77
N ILE A 189 -1.14 9.17 7.83
CA ILE A 189 -0.85 10.59 7.75
C ILE A 189 0.35 10.88 8.65
N ALA A 190 1.47 11.30 8.07
CA ALA A 190 2.62 11.78 8.81
C ALA A 190 2.69 13.30 8.76
N SER A 191 2.35 13.95 9.86
CA SER A 191 2.22 15.41 9.94
C SER A 191 2.29 15.86 11.40
N ASP A 192 2.52 17.14 11.65
CA ASP A 192 2.24 17.73 12.97
C ASP A 192 0.73 17.85 13.27
N MET A 193 -0.10 17.58 12.27
CA MET A 193 -1.55 17.63 12.29
C MET A 193 -2.10 19.02 12.62
N ILE A 194 -1.39 20.08 12.24
CA ILE A 194 -1.84 21.46 12.42
C ILE A 194 -2.44 21.97 11.10
N GLU A 195 -3.78 21.99 11.04
CA GLU A 195 -4.47 22.59 9.90
C GLU A 195 -4.17 24.10 9.85
N HIS A 196 -3.72 24.57 8.70
CA HIS A 196 -3.50 25.99 8.47
C HIS A 196 -3.95 26.40 7.06
N THR A 197 -5.20 26.85 6.99
CA THR A 197 -5.82 27.42 5.79
C THR A 197 -6.57 28.71 6.13
N ASP A 198 -7.01 29.42 5.10
CA ASP A 198 -7.87 30.60 5.27
C ASP A 198 -9.22 30.23 5.90
N ALA A 199 -9.74 29.03 5.57
CA ALA A 199 -11.05 28.56 6.04
C ALA A 199 -11.04 28.13 7.52
N PHE A 200 -9.94 27.53 7.99
CA PHE A 200 -9.74 27.16 9.38
C PHE A 200 -8.26 27.05 9.71
N SER A 201 -7.87 27.49 10.91
CA SER A 201 -6.49 27.28 11.34
C SER A 201 -6.42 27.00 12.83
N ASN A 202 -5.72 25.91 13.18
CA ASN A 202 -5.43 25.57 14.56
C ASN A 202 -4.57 26.66 15.27
N TYR A 203 -3.75 27.43 14.54
CA TYR A 203 -3.01 28.55 15.12
C TYR A 203 -3.91 29.66 15.66
N ARG A 204 -5.01 29.94 14.96
CA ARG A 204 -5.98 30.97 15.32
C ARG A 204 -7.02 30.45 16.31
N ASP A 205 -7.57 29.27 16.02
CA ASP A 205 -8.76 28.77 16.69
C ASP A 205 -8.45 27.74 17.80
N GLY A 206 -7.21 27.23 17.84
CA GLY A 206 -6.80 26.10 18.67
C GLY A 206 -7.26 24.76 18.09
N ALA A 207 -7.04 23.67 18.82
CA ALA A 207 -7.59 22.35 18.49
C ALA A 207 -9.09 22.23 18.87
N SER A 208 -9.90 23.26 18.57
CA SER A 208 -11.32 23.32 18.93
C SER A 208 -12.21 22.82 17.79
N TYR A 209 -12.77 21.63 17.96
CA TYR A 209 -13.66 21.04 16.96
C TYR A 209 -14.98 21.83 16.83
N GLN A 210 -15.47 22.43 17.92
CA GLN A 210 -16.65 23.31 17.88
C GLN A 210 -16.42 24.54 16.98
N LYS A 211 -15.25 25.20 17.09
CA LYS A 211 -14.92 26.33 16.23
C LYS A 211 -14.77 25.91 14.76
N PHE A 212 -14.19 24.74 14.51
CA PHE A 212 -14.17 24.15 13.17
C PHE A 212 -15.59 23.97 12.60
N GLN A 213 -16.53 23.42 13.37
CA GLN A 213 -17.91 23.24 12.91
C GLN A 213 -18.64 24.55 12.57
N GLN A 214 -18.20 25.66 13.15
CA GLN A 214 -18.75 27.00 12.91
C GLN A 214 -18.05 27.72 11.74
N SER A 215 -16.91 27.20 11.26
CA SER A 215 -16.16 27.81 10.15
C SER A 215 -16.65 27.31 8.79
N SER A 216 -16.23 27.98 7.73
CA SER A 216 -16.50 27.55 6.35
C SER A 216 -15.80 26.23 6.00
N ALA A 217 -14.74 25.87 6.71
CA ALA A 217 -13.96 24.64 6.51
C ALA A 217 -14.81 23.37 6.68
N ARG A 218 -15.82 23.40 7.56
CA ARG A 218 -16.74 22.26 7.76
C ARG A 218 -17.38 21.80 6.45
N ASN A 219 -17.87 22.74 5.65
CA ASN A 219 -18.52 22.41 4.39
C ASN A 219 -17.49 22.25 3.27
N LYS A 220 -16.41 23.05 3.29
CA LYS A 220 -15.36 23.06 2.26
C LYS A 220 -14.61 21.74 2.18
N PHE A 221 -14.21 21.20 3.34
CA PHE A 221 -13.38 19.99 3.42
C PHE A 221 -14.18 18.74 3.81
N ARG A 222 -15.49 18.73 3.53
CA ARG A 222 -16.32 17.54 3.76
C ARG A 222 -15.91 16.45 2.78
N THR A 223 -15.73 15.22 3.27
CA THR A 223 -15.40 14.05 2.47
C THR A 223 -16.02 12.80 3.09
N SER A 224 -16.42 11.81 2.31
CA SER A 224 -16.91 10.53 2.86
C SER A 224 -15.75 9.56 2.90
N LEU A 225 -15.36 9.16 4.10
CA LEU A 225 -14.23 8.26 4.38
C LEU A 225 -14.73 6.84 4.69
N ASP A 226 -15.87 6.46 4.10
CA ASP A 226 -16.55 5.19 4.36
C ASP A 226 -15.59 4.00 4.12
N GLY A 227 -15.34 3.23 5.19
CA GLY A 227 -14.45 2.07 5.16
C GLY A 227 -12.96 2.40 5.02
N VAL A 228 -12.58 3.67 5.18
CA VAL A 228 -11.17 4.10 5.21
C VAL A 228 -10.69 4.10 6.66
N MET A 229 -9.71 3.23 6.93
CA MET A 229 -9.00 3.18 8.19
C MET A 229 -7.87 4.21 8.19
N ILE A 230 -7.87 5.12 9.17
CA ILE A 230 -6.95 6.25 9.23
C ILE A 230 -6.07 6.17 10.47
N LYS A 231 -4.76 6.16 10.26
CA LYS A 231 -3.75 6.20 11.32
C LYS A 231 -2.86 7.42 11.17
N ILE A 232 -2.65 8.12 12.27
CA ILE A 232 -1.83 9.34 12.31
C ILE A 232 -0.47 9.03 12.95
N LEU A 233 0.60 9.49 12.29
CA LEU A 233 1.98 9.50 12.76
C LEU A 233 2.38 10.97 13.02
N ALA A 234 2.20 11.41 14.26
CA ALA A 234 2.23 12.83 14.60
C ALA A 234 3.62 13.33 14.99
N PHE A 235 4.09 14.40 14.35
CA PHE A 235 5.29 15.14 14.77
C PHE A 235 4.96 16.10 15.92
N GLN A 236 5.89 16.30 16.85
CA GLN A 236 5.69 17.25 17.95
C GLN A 236 6.41 18.57 17.69
N ARG A 237 5.65 19.68 17.76
CA ARG A 237 6.22 21.03 17.79
C ARG A 237 6.40 21.53 19.22
N PRO A 238 7.50 22.26 19.52
CA PRO A 238 7.64 22.97 20.78
C PRO A 238 6.67 24.16 20.88
N ASN A 239 6.34 24.57 22.10
CA ASN A 239 5.60 25.81 22.41
C ASN A 239 4.18 25.94 21.79
N MET A 240 3.52 24.81 21.56
CA MET A 240 2.13 24.77 21.11
C MET A 240 1.16 25.29 22.18
N LYS A 241 0.12 26.01 21.76
CA LYS A 241 -0.94 26.52 22.68
C LYS A 241 -1.93 25.45 23.14
N PHE A 242 -1.82 24.24 22.60
CA PHE A 242 -2.68 23.10 22.87
C PHE A 242 -1.84 21.82 22.86
N SER A 243 -2.34 20.78 23.50
CA SER A 243 -1.63 19.50 23.63
C SER A 243 -1.79 18.63 22.38
N MET A 244 -0.93 17.61 22.26
CA MET A 244 -1.10 16.57 21.23
C MET A 244 -2.37 15.75 21.45
N GLU A 245 -2.87 15.65 22.69
CA GLU A 245 -4.13 14.99 23.00
C GLU A 245 -5.32 15.80 22.47
N ASP A 246 -5.28 17.13 22.57
CA ASP A 246 -6.31 18.01 21.99
C ASP A 246 -6.36 17.84 20.47
N LEU A 247 -5.20 17.78 19.80
CA LEU A 247 -5.11 17.50 18.37
C LEU A 247 -5.67 16.11 18.03
N ALA A 248 -5.26 15.07 18.76
CA ALA A 248 -5.77 13.72 18.54
C ALA A 248 -7.30 13.66 18.66
N ASN A 249 -7.87 14.33 19.67
CA ASN A 249 -9.31 14.42 19.87
C ASN A 249 -10.01 15.23 18.77
N PHE A 250 -9.39 16.31 18.29
CA PHE A 250 -9.90 17.10 17.16
C PHE A 250 -9.99 16.25 15.89
N TRP A 251 -8.89 15.57 15.52
CA TRP A 251 -8.84 14.77 14.30
C TRP A 251 -9.68 13.50 14.39
N ALA A 252 -9.74 12.84 15.54
CA ALA A 252 -10.64 11.72 15.75
C ALA A 252 -12.11 12.12 15.53
N GLN A 253 -12.52 13.31 16.01
CA GLN A 253 -13.87 13.83 15.76
C GLN A 253 -14.09 14.18 14.29
N TRP A 254 -13.14 14.84 13.64
CA TRP A 254 -13.24 15.16 12.22
C TRP A 254 -13.35 13.90 11.35
N ILE A 255 -12.51 12.90 11.58
CA ILE A 255 -12.52 11.62 10.87
C ILE A 255 -13.86 10.91 11.06
N LYS A 256 -14.32 10.77 12.31
CA LYS A 256 -15.62 10.12 12.61
C LYS A 256 -16.81 10.87 12.02
N SER A 257 -16.79 12.20 12.01
CA SER A 257 -17.85 13.01 11.41
C SER A 257 -17.93 12.89 9.88
N ASN A 258 -16.85 12.41 9.27
CA ASN A 258 -16.74 12.09 7.85
C ASN A 258 -16.85 10.57 7.59
N ASN A 259 -17.36 9.80 8.56
CA ASN A 259 -17.56 8.34 8.51
C ASN A 259 -16.28 7.49 8.34
N GLY A 260 -15.11 8.04 8.69
CA GLY A 260 -13.87 7.29 8.69
C GLY A 260 -13.63 6.51 9.98
N ASP A 261 -12.83 5.44 9.88
CA ASP A 261 -12.41 4.63 11.00
C ASP A 261 -11.08 5.13 11.56
N PHE A 262 -11.10 5.68 12.77
CA PHE A 262 -9.88 6.18 13.41
C PHE A 262 -9.13 5.05 14.13
N ASP A 263 -8.00 4.61 13.54
CA ASP A 263 -7.16 3.52 14.06
C ASP A 263 -6.23 3.99 15.19
N GLY A 264 -5.76 5.24 15.12
CA GLY A 264 -5.00 5.82 16.22
C GLY A 264 -4.13 7.01 15.86
N PHE A 265 -3.47 7.52 16.89
CA PHE A 265 -2.59 8.68 16.85
C PHE A 265 -1.29 8.34 17.58
N VAL A 266 -0.25 8.06 16.80
CA VAL A 266 1.08 7.71 17.31
C VAL A 266 1.92 8.97 17.33
N ARG A 267 2.39 9.36 18.51
CA ARG A 267 3.37 10.44 18.63
C ARG A 267 4.74 9.90 18.27
N LEU A 268 5.35 10.47 17.25
CA LEU A 268 6.70 10.08 16.85
C LEU A 268 7.72 10.60 17.84
N GLU A 269 8.81 9.83 17.98
CA GLU A 269 9.91 10.17 18.88
C GLU A 269 10.68 11.40 18.39
N GLY A 270 11.24 12.13 19.34
CA GLY A 270 11.95 13.38 19.07
C GLY A 270 11.06 14.62 19.21
N ILE A 271 11.69 15.70 19.64
CA ILE A 271 11.09 17.04 19.70
C ILE A 271 12.06 17.93 18.92
N ARG A 272 11.49 18.81 18.09
CA ARG A 272 12.25 19.87 17.43
C ARG A 272 12.79 20.88 18.44
#